data_AF-A0A7Y2HAN7-F1
#
_entry.id   AF-A0A7Y2HAN7-F1
#
_cell.length_a   1.000
_cell.length_b   1.000
_cell.length_c   1.000
_cell.angle_alpha   90.00
_cell.angle_beta   90.00
_cell.angle_gamma   90.00
#
_symmetry.space_group_name_H-M   'P 1'
#
loop_
_entity.id
_entity.type
_entity.pdbx_description
1 polymer ?
#
loop_
_entity_poly.entity_id
_entity_poly.type
_entity_poly.pdbx_seq_one_letter_code
_entity_poly.pdbx_strand_id
1 'polypeptide(L)'
;LYIDKEFYGLYLVIEDINKAFYGSHVGGVDERIKANPPDDVSKGTSHADLFWYGEKLEYYESRYEVKTGVLQNLVDLIDIINNNPGEAYKYIDIDQVCKFLAVDNYLMNTAGIIGEVYSHNYEIVKRKSDGKWQLVPWDLNLCLGGWSEPDLVDNENVTDVVTQLQPTYGAENNGLIALVTENYPFLYHSYYAQVVEKYTAEVLKDWAEEYLNVLRQSREIDDKLYDDEFYEKAYTENLNTIDGLVTGLLPTIDKRYAYVQSLDLPSKFYNRIKGVELKSNTVFVTVHEDIKDKAVIIEYMDSNGELKRLRTTKTKIRNIRSATLPADAQAYYAFVYYQGVKFAYPEKGELDMMSVVAH
;
A
#
# COMPACT_ATOMS: atom_id res chain seq x y z
N LEU A 1 -10.50 22.87 18.09
CA LEU A 1 -11.41 23.68 17.25
C LEU A 1 -12.14 24.67 18.13
N TYR A 2 -12.24 25.93 17.72
CA TYR A 2 -13.09 26.91 18.40
C TYR A 2 -14.16 27.40 17.42
N ILE A 3 -15.44 27.35 17.82
CA ILE A 3 -16.57 27.89 17.06
C ILE A 3 -17.20 28.96 17.95
N ASP A 4 -17.36 30.18 17.43
CA ASP A 4 -17.88 31.33 18.19
C ASP A 4 -17.18 31.58 19.54
N LYS A 5 -15.88 31.27 19.60
CA LYS A 5 -14.99 31.34 20.79
C LYS A 5 -15.25 30.27 21.86
N GLU A 6 -16.18 29.35 21.64
CA GLU A 6 -16.36 28.15 22.44
C GLU A 6 -15.43 27.05 21.91
N PHE A 7 -14.78 26.31 22.81
CA PHE A 7 -13.91 25.20 22.43
C PHE A 7 -14.77 23.95 22.21
N TYR A 8 -14.60 23.32 21.06
CA TYR A 8 -15.38 22.15 20.63
C TYR A 8 -14.61 20.83 20.70
N GLY A 9 -13.32 20.85 21.03
CA GLY A 9 -12.49 19.65 21.07
C GLY A 9 -11.30 19.65 20.11
N LEU A 10 -10.52 18.58 20.16
CA LEU A 10 -9.49 18.31 19.16
C LEU A 10 -10.07 17.58 17.96
N TYR A 11 -9.67 18.02 16.77
CA TYR A 11 -10.09 17.42 15.51
C TYR A 11 -8.87 17.21 14.63
N LEU A 12 -8.86 16.10 13.90
CA LEU A 12 -7.92 15.89 12.82
C LEU A 12 -8.38 16.70 11.59
N VAL A 13 -7.49 17.52 11.04
CA VAL A 13 -7.74 18.19 9.76
C VAL A 13 -7.12 17.34 8.68
N ILE A 14 -7.97 16.74 7.85
CA ILE A 14 -7.58 15.85 6.75
C ILE A 14 -7.68 16.63 5.44
N GLU A 15 -6.80 16.35 4.48
CA GLU A 15 -6.90 16.95 3.15
C GLU A 15 -8.15 16.43 2.44
N ASP A 16 -8.90 17.32 1.79
CA ASP A 16 -10.07 16.91 1.02
C ASP A 16 -9.64 16.29 -0.31
N ILE A 17 -10.05 15.04 -0.56
CA ILE A 17 -9.76 14.28 -1.79
C ILE A 17 -10.62 14.80 -2.96
N ASN A 18 -10.24 15.97 -3.45
CA ASN A 18 -10.94 16.72 -4.49
C ASN A 18 -10.06 16.95 -5.74
N LYS A 19 -10.55 17.74 -6.69
CA LYS A 19 -9.83 18.02 -7.94
C LYS A 19 -8.43 18.61 -7.72
N ALA A 20 -8.23 19.42 -6.69
CA ALA A 20 -6.93 20.00 -6.37
C ALA A 20 -5.97 18.91 -5.89
N PHE A 21 -6.41 18.08 -4.94
CA PHE A 21 -5.68 16.90 -4.48
C PHE A 21 -5.24 16.04 -5.67
N TYR A 22 -6.17 15.72 -6.58
CA TYR A 22 -5.81 14.89 -7.72
C TYR A 22 -4.81 15.58 -8.66
N GLY A 23 -4.94 16.88 -8.85
CA GLY A 23 -4.02 17.66 -9.68
C GLY A 23 -2.59 17.64 -9.16
N SER A 24 -2.40 17.77 -7.84
CA SER A 24 -1.07 17.82 -7.22
C SER A 24 -0.45 16.44 -7.00
N HIS A 25 -1.23 15.45 -6.59
CA HIS A 25 -0.70 14.16 -6.12
C HIS A 25 -0.75 13.05 -7.18
N VAL A 26 -1.66 13.16 -8.16
CA VAL A 26 -1.84 12.09 -9.16
C VAL A 26 -1.82 12.56 -10.62
N GLY A 27 -1.55 13.84 -10.87
CA GLY A 27 -1.53 14.39 -12.23
C GLY A 27 -2.92 14.55 -12.87
N GLY A 28 -3.96 14.58 -12.04
CA GLY A 28 -5.37 14.64 -12.45
C GLY A 28 -5.97 13.26 -12.78
N VAL A 29 -7.29 13.18 -12.73
CA VAL A 29 -8.06 11.95 -12.93
C VAL A 29 -9.19 12.15 -13.93
N ASP A 30 -9.46 11.13 -14.73
CA ASP A 30 -10.62 11.08 -15.63
C ASP A 30 -11.77 10.26 -15.01
N GLU A 31 -11.45 9.20 -14.28
CA GLU A 31 -12.43 8.31 -13.65
C GLU A 31 -12.11 8.13 -12.16
N ARG A 32 -13.17 8.04 -11.35
CA ARG A 32 -13.11 7.91 -9.89
C ARG A 32 -14.20 6.97 -9.42
N ILE A 33 -13.81 5.92 -8.73
CA ILE A 33 -14.71 4.91 -8.21
C ILE A 33 -14.35 4.67 -6.75
N LYS A 34 -15.32 4.83 -5.84
CA LYS A 34 -15.13 4.54 -4.41
C LYS A 34 -15.43 3.08 -4.13
N ALA A 35 -14.55 2.44 -3.38
CA ALA A 35 -14.79 1.16 -2.73
C ALA A 35 -15.45 1.43 -1.36
N ASN A 36 -16.77 1.62 -1.41
CA ASN A 36 -17.60 1.80 -0.22
C ASN A 36 -18.94 1.06 -0.37
N PRO A 37 -18.92 -0.29 -0.43
CA PRO A 37 -20.12 -1.10 -0.37
C PRO A 37 -21.07 -0.65 0.75
N PRO A 38 -22.40 -0.66 0.51
CA PRO A 38 -23.36 -0.32 1.54
C PRO A 38 -23.35 -1.39 2.65
N ASP A 39 -23.44 -0.94 3.91
CA ASP A 39 -23.51 -1.78 5.12
C ASP A 39 -24.76 -2.69 5.22
N ASP A 40 -25.55 -2.80 4.15
CA ASP A 40 -26.79 -3.57 4.12
C ASP A 40 -26.50 -5.07 3.98
N VAL A 41 -26.20 -5.69 5.13
CA VAL A 41 -25.96 -7.13 5.30
C VAL A 41 -27.08 -8.00 4.71
N SER A 42 -28.30 -7.45 4.53
CA SER A 42 -29.44 -8.17 3.95
C SER A 42 -29.31 -8.43 2.44
N LYS A 43 -28.37 -7.76 1.76
CA LYS A 43 -28.05 -7.97 0.34
C LYS A 43 -26.84 -8.88 0.11
N GLY A 44 -26.30 -9.48 1.18
CA GLY A 44 -25.02 -10.19 1.16
C GLY A 44 -23.84 -9.22 1.27
N THR A 45 -22.72 -9.69 1.83
CA THR A 45 -21.48 -8.89 1.90
C THR A 45 -20.94 -8.72 0.49
N SER A 46 -21.05 -7.53 -0.08
CA SER A 46 -20.43 -7.21 -1.34
C SER A 46 -19.07 -6.57 -1.07
N HIS A 47 -17.99 -7.34 -1.19
CA HIS A 47 -16.63 -6.87 -0.94
C HIS A 47 -16.11 -6.08 -2.15
N ALA A 48 -15.47 -4.93 -1.91
CA ALA A 48 -14.77 -4.19 -2.96
C ALA A 48 -13.31 -4.67 -3.06
N ASP A 49 -13.16 -5.96 -3.34
CA ASP A 49 -11.91 -6.74 -3.30
C ASP A 49 -11.17 -6.81 -4.66
N LEU A 50 -11.73 -6.18 -5.70
CA LEU A 50 -11.26 -6.26 -7.08
C LEU A 50 -11.11 -7.71 -7.60
N PHE A 51 -11.92 -8.62 -7.08
CA PHE A 51 -11.97 -10.02 -7.52
C PHE A 51 -12.85 -10.18 -8.78
N TRP A 52 -12.52 -11.16 -9.62
CA TRP A 52 -13.28 -11.45 -10.83
C TRP A 52 -14.51 -12.31 -10.53
N TYR A 53 -15.70 -11.70 -10.57
CA TYR A 53 -16.99 -12.35 -10.38
C TYR A 53 -17.68 -12.76 -11.70
N GLY A 54 -17.12 -12.38 -12.85
CA GLY A 54 -17.66 -12.66 -14.19
C GLY A 54 -18.05 -11.39 -14.94
N GLU A 55 -18.48 -11.52 -16.19
CA GLU A 55 -18.64 -10.38 -17.11
C GLU A 55 -19.80 -9.44 -16.80
N LYS A 56 -20.76 -9.85 -15.95
CA LYS A 56 -21.97 -9.07 -15.74
C LYS A 56 -21.75 -7.93 -14.76
N LEU A 57 -22.11 -6.72 -15.17
CA LEU A 57 -22.06 -5.52 -14.33
C LEU A 57 -22.82 -5.66 -12.99
N GLU A 58 -23.93 -6.41 -12.96
CA GLU A 58 -24.74 -6.64 -11.76
C GLU A 58 -23.95 -7.24 -10.57
N TYR A 59 -22.84 -7.92 -10.86
CA TYR A 59 -21.96 -8.47 -9.82
C TYR A 59 -21.11 -7.40 -9.12
N TYR A 60 -21.03 -6.18 -9.67
CA TYR A 60 -20.13 -5.13 -9.19
C TYR A 60 -20.87 -3.89 -8.68
N GLU A 61 -22.12 -3.68 -9.10
CA GLU A 61 -22.89 -2.46 -8.82
C GLU A 61 -23.05 -2.14 -7.33
N SER A 62 -23.16 -3.17 -6.47
CA SER A 62 -23.25 -2.95 -5.01
C SER A 62 -21.88 -2.79 -4.33
N ARG A 63 -20.78 -3.14 -5.01
CA ARG A 63 -19.43 -3.09 -4.45
C ARG A 63 -18.79 -1.71 -4.61
N TYR A 64 -19.16 -0.98 -5.66
CA TYR A 64 -18.45 0.22 -6.07
C TYR A 64 -19.40 1.39 -6.34
N GLU A 65 -19.05 2.55 -5.80
CA GLU A 65 -19.76 3.79 -6.08
C GLU A 65 -19.00 4.60 -7.15
N VAL A 66 -19.58 4.71 -8.34
CA VAL A 66 -18.99 5.51 -9.43
C VAL A 66 -19.21 7.01 -9.17
N LYS A 67 -18.13 7.74 -8.92
CA LYS A 67 -18.16 9.22 -8.81
C LYS A 67 -18.02 9.88 -10.18
N THR A 68 -17.11 9.36 -11.02
CA THR A 68 -16.96 9.74 -12.43
C THR A 68 -16.49 8.54 -13.26
N GLY A 69 -16.82 8.52 -14.54
CA GLY A 69 -16.47 7.41 -15.45
C GLY A 69 -17.60 6.40 -15.59
N VAL A 70 -17.25 5.16 -15.91
CA VAL A 70 -18.20 4.06 -16.08
C VAL A 70 -17.71 2.80 -15.38
N LEU A 71 -18.61 2.11 -14.68
CA LEU A 71 -18.27 0.89 -13.93
C LEU A 71 -17.63 -0.19 -14.82
N GLN A 72 -18.03 -0.27 -16.10
CA GLN A 72 -17.47 -1.23 -17.05
C GLN A 72 -15.94 -1.11 -17.18
N ASN A 73 -15.39 0.10 -17.14
CA ASN A 73 -13.93 0.26 -17.26
C ASN A 73 -13.18 -0.30 -16.05
N LEU A 74 -13.82 -0.34 -14.87
CA LEU A 74 -13.28 -1.02 -13.70
C LEU A 74 -13.44 -2.54 -13.82
N VAL A 75 -14.57 -3.02 -14.33
CA VAL A 75 -14.76 -4.46 -14.58
C VAL A 75 -13.74 -4.99 -15.59
N ASP A 76 -13.43 -4.23 -16.63
CA ASP A 76 -12.37 -4.56 -17.59
C ASP A 76 -10.99 -4.62 -16.92
N LEU A 77 -10.69 -3.69 -16.00
CA LEU A 77 -9.47 -3.76 -15.20
C LEU A 77 -9.45 -5.01 -14.32
N ILE A 78 -10.55 -5.31 -13.64
CA ILE A 78 -10.69 -6.48 -12.76
C ILE A 78 -10.46 -7.76 -13.57
N ASP A 79 -11.03 -7.88 -14.77
CA ASP A 79 -10.77 -9.00 -15.67
C ASP A 79 -9.27 -9.11 -15.97
N ILE A 80 -8.62 -8.00 -16.36
CA ILE A 80 -7.19 -8.00 -16.70
C ILE A 80 -6.32 -8.42 -15.51
N ILE A 81 -6.52 -7.87 -14.31
CA ILE A 81 -5.64 -8.19 -13.17
C ILE A 81 -5.81 -9.64 -12.68
N ASN A 82 -6.99 -10.23 -12.83
CA ASN A 82 -7.27 -11.60 -12.40
C ASN A 82 -6.96 -12.65 -13.48
N ASN A 83 -7.32 -12.38 -14.74
CA ASN A 83 -7.27 -13.37 -15.83
C ASN A 83 -6.15 -13.13 -16.84
N ASN A 84 -5.56 -11.93 -16.87
CA ASN A 84 -4.44 -11.60 -17.74
C ASN A 84 -3.38 -10.73 -17.03
N PRO A 85 -2.84 -11.19 -15.88
CA PRO A 85 -1.96 -10.38 -15.03
C PRO A 85 -0.67 -9.95 -15.73
N GLY A 86 -0.23 -10.67 -16.77
CA GLY A 86 0.91 -10.30 -17.60
C GLY A 86 0.72 -8.98 -18.36
N GLU A 87 -0.52 -8.53 -18.53
CA GLU A 87 -0.88 -7.29 -19.23
C GLU A 87 -1.32 -6.17 -18.26
N ALA A 88 -1.52 -6.48 -16.97
CA ALA A 88 -2.01 -5.54 -15.95
C ALA A 88 -1.24 -4.23 -15.92
N TYR A 89 0.07 -4.31 -16.12
CA TYR A 89 0.97 -3.16 -16.09
C TYR A 89 0.67 -2.05 -17.12
N LYS A 90 -0.09 -2.36 -18.16
CA LYS A 90 -0.56 -1.39 -19.17
C LYS A 90 -1.76 -0.58 -18.67
N TYR A 91 -2.47 -1.10 -17.68
CA TYR A 91 -3.76 -0.57 -17.23
C TYR A 91 -3.72 -0.06 -15.80
N ILE A 92 -2.88 -0.60 -14.93
CA ILE A 92 -2.72 -0.16 -13.54
C ILE A 92 -1.25 0.14 -13.22
N ASP A 93 -1.02 1.13 -12.38
CA ASP A 93 0.29 1.46 -11.87
C ASP A 93 0.74 0.45 -10.81
N ILE A 94 1.41 -0.61 -11.29
CA ILE A 94 1.91 -1.70 -10.44
C ILE A 94 2.85 -1.19 -9.35
N ASP A 95 3.63 -0.15 -9.65
CA ASP A 95 4.57 0.42 -8.70
C ASP A 95 3.84 1.04 -7.50
N GLN A 96 2.87 1.91 -7.77
CA GLN A 96 2.06 2.54 -6.74
C GLN A 96 1.20 1.53 -5.98
N VAL A 97 0.65 0.51 -6.65
CA VAL A 97 -0.11 -0.57 -5.98
C VAL A 97 0.78 -1.36 -5.02
N CYS A 98 2.01 -1.72 -5.42
CA CYS A 98 2.93 -2.42 -4.53
C CYS A 98 3.31 -1.59 -3.32
N LYS A 99 3.52 -0.27 -3.47
CA LYS A 99 3.77 0.65 -2.35
C LYS A 99 2.57 0.74 -1.43
N PHE A 100 1.39 0.93 -2.00
CA PHE A 100 0.11 1.01 -1.28
C PHE A 100 -0.07 -0.22 -0.41
N LEU A 101 -0.08 -1.42 -1.00
CA LEU A 101 -0.32 -2.66 -0.27
C LEU A 101 0.77 -2.95 0.76
N ALA A 102 2.03 -2.56 0.49
CA ALA A 102 3.10 -2.77 1.44
C ALA A 102 2.90 -1.95 2.72
N VAL A 103 2.43 -0.71 2.56
CA VAL A 103 2.13 0.15 3.68
C VAL A 103 0.84 -0.25 4.38
N ASP A 104 -0.22 -0.52 3.62
CA ASP A 104 -1.54 -0.91 4.14
C ASP A 104 -1.44 -2.18 5.00
N ASN A 105 -0.70 -3.19 4.50
CA ASN A 105 -0.40 -4.40 5.25
C ASN A 105 0.52 -4.11 6.43
N TYR A 106 1.59 -3.32 6.30
CA TYR A 106 2.47 -3.00 7.42
C TYR A 106 1.71 -2.34 8.59
N LEU A 107 0.79 -1.43 8.27
CA LEU A 107 -0.09 -0.75 9.22
C LEU A 107 -1.29 -1.61 9.68
N MET A 108 -1.47 -2.82 9.13
CA MET A 108 -2.58 -3.73 9.45
C MET A 108 -3.94 -3.06 9.26
N ASN A 109 -4.16 -2.40 8.13
CA ASN A 109 -5.43 -1.75 7.80
C ASN A 109 -6.51 -2.77 7.40
N THR A 110 -6.99 -3.57 8.35
CA THR A 110 -8.00 -4.62 8.09
C THR A 110 -9.39 -4.08 7.76
N ALA A 111 -9.64 -2.78 7.90
CA ALA A 111 -10.83 -2.11 7.37
C ALA A 111 -10.65 -1.63 5.91
N GLY A 112 -9.40 -1.60 5.43
CA GLY A 112 -9.01 -1.21 4.08
C GLY A 112 -9.13 -2.32 3.05
N ILE A 113 -8.40 -2.19 1.93
CA ILE A 113 -8.41 -3.15 0.82
C ILE A 113 -7.93 -4.55 1.22
N ILE A 114 -7.08 -4.66 2.24
CA ILE A 114 -6.54 -5.94 2.71
C ILE A 114 -7.50 -6.68 3.65
N GLY A 115 -8.62 -6.07 4.05
CA GLY A 115 -9.61 -6.67 4.93
C GLY A 115 -10.48 -7.71 4.23
N GLU A 116 -10.70 -8.85 4.85
CA GLU A 116 -11.55 -9.93 4.31
C GLU A 116 -13.05 -9.62 4.42
N VAL A 117 -13.49 -8.91 5.46
CA VAL A 117 -14.92 -8.69 5.70
C VAL A 117 -15.53 -7.67 4.76
N TYR A 118 -14.79 -6.64 4.35
CA TYR A 118 -15.36 -5.51 3.61
C TYR A 118 -14.52 -5.10 2.39
N SER A 119 -13.19 -5.13 2.50
CA SER A 119 -12.29 -4.56 1.47
C SER A 119 -12.71 -3.12 1.12
N HIS A 120 -12.75 -2.21 2.11
CA HIS A 120 -13.29 -0.85 2.00
C HIS A 120 -12.19 0.22 1.96
N ASN A 121 -12.59 1.49 2.09
CA ASN A 121 -11.70 2.58 2.51
C ASN A 121 -10.59 2.91 1.51
N TYR A 122 -10.93 2.84 0.22
CA TYR A 122 -10.09 3.37 -0.85
C TYR A 122 -10.92 3.92 -2.02
N GLU A 123 -10.32 4.83 -2.79
CA GLU A 123 -10.74 5.13 -4.16
C GLU A 123 -9.80 4.45 -5.16
N ILE A 124 -10.35 3.92 -6.25
CA ILE A 124 -9.58 3.57 -7.44
C ILE A 124 -9.83 4.63 -8.51
N VAL A 125 -8.73 5.21 -9.02
CA VAL A 125 -8.79 6.35 -9.91
C VAL A 125 -7.98 6.11 -11.18
N LYS A 126 -8.51 6.54 -12.31
CA LYS A 126 -7.82 6.47 -13.60
C LYS A 126 -7.17 7.80 -13.91
N ARG A 127 -5.84 7.80 -13.97
CA ARG A 127 -5.05 9.01 -14.18
C ARG A 127 -5.21 9.55 -15.58
N LYS A 128 -5.28 10.87 -15.68
CA LYS A 128 -5.35 11.58 -16.95
C LYS A 128 -4.02 11.58 -17.72
N SER A 129 -2.90 11.49 -17.01
CA SER A 129 -1.55 11.60 -17.59
C SER A 129 -1.18 10.44 -18.51
N ASP A 130 -1.57 9.23 -18.15
CA ASP A 130 -1.16 7.98 -18.80
C ASP A 130 -2.27 6.93 -18.89
N GLY A 131 -3.48 7.24 -18.41
CA GLY A 131 -4.63 6.34 -18.48
C GLY A 131 -4.56 5.14 -17.52
N LYS A 132 -3.54 5.07 -16.65
CA LYS A 132 -3.38 3.98 -15.68
C LYS A 132 -4.26 4.20 -14.46
N TRP A 133 -4.79 3.12 -13.92
CA TRP A 133 -5.46 3.05 -12.63
C TRP A 133 -4.44 3.08 -11.48
N GLN A 134 -4.88 3.53 -10.31
CA GLN A 134 -4.14 3.46 -9.06
C GLN A 134 -5.11 3.61 -7.87
N LEU A 135 -4.62 3.29 -6.67
CA LEU A 135 -5.36 3.41 -5.42
C LEU A 135 -5.06 4.75 -4.72
N VAL A 136 -6.05 5.25 -3.99
CA VAL A 136 -5.93 6.37 -3.04
C VAL A 136 -6.59 5.89 -1.73
N PRO A 137 -5.87 5.86 -0.59
CA PRO A 137 -6.48 5.42 0.66
C PRO A 137 -7.48 6.45 1.16
N TRP A 138 -8.36 6.00 2.04
CA TRP A 138 -9.27 6.85 2.81
C TRP A 138 -9.44 6.19 4.18
N ASP A 139 -9.70 6.99 5.23
CA ASP A 139 -10.12 6.51 6.55
C ASP A 139 -9.28 5.35 7.14
N LEU A 140 -8.09 5.72 7.62
CA LEU A 140 -7.09 4.81 8.18
C LEU A 140 -7.14 4.73 9.71
N ASN A 141 -8.22 5.22 10.31
CA ASN A 141 -8.43 5.26 11.77
C ASN A 141 -8.36 3.88 12.45
N LEU A 142 -8.65 2.80 11.71
CA LEU A 142 -8.68 1.42 12.21
C LEU A 142 -7.36 0.66 12.01
N CYS A 143 -6.32 1.31 11.49
CA CYS A 143 -4.96 0.76 11.43
C CYS A 143 -4.39 0.46 12.82
N LEU A 144 -3.28 -0.27 12.86
CA LEU A 144 -2.49 -0.54 14.08
C LEU A 144 -3.33 -1.20 15.20
N GLY A 145 -4.28 -2.05 14.82
CA GLY A 145 -5.15 -2.76 15.75
C GLY A 145 -6.26 -1.90 16.35
N GLY A 146 -6.58 -0.78 15.70
CA GLY A 146 -7.76 0.04 15.99
C GLY A 146 -9.09 -0.66 15.66
N TRP A 147 -9.05 -1.81 14.98
CA TRP A 147 -10.19 -2.70 14.81
C TRP A 147 -9.73 -4.16 14.79
N SER A 148 -10.54 -5.03 15.37
CA SER A 148 -10.43 -6.48 15.17
C SER A 148 -11.76 -6.99 14.63
N GLU A 149 -11.69 -7.95 13.71
CA GLU A 149 -12.90 -8.55 13.13
C GLU A 149 -13.80 -9.12 14.24
N PRO A 150 -15.13 -9.11 14.08
CA PRO A 150 -16.05 -9.57 15.13
C PRO A 150 -15.74 -10.95 15.70
N ASP A 151 -15.22 -11.86 14.87
CA ASP A 151 -14.83 -13.23 15.27
C ASP A 151 -13.54 -13.28 16.11
N LEU A 152 -12.79 -12.17 16.20
CA LEU A 152 -11.56 -12.01 16.98
C LEU A 152 -11.78 -11.33 18.33
N VAL A 153 -12.99 -10.81 18.60
CA VAL A 153 -13.31 -9.95 19.76
C VAL A 153 -13.15 -10.67 21.12
N ASP A 154 -13.23 -12.00 21.14
CA ASP A 154 -13.05 -12.81 22.37
C ASP A 154 -11.70 -13.55 22.43
N ASN A 155 -10.74 -13.21 21.56
CA ASN A 155 -9.46 -13.90 21.50
C ASN A 155 -8.44 -13.28 22.47
N GLU A 156 -8.05 -14.00 23.52
CA GLU A 156 -6.95 -13.60 24.43
C GLU A 156 -5.63 -13.31 23.69
N ASN A 157 -5.48 -13.83 22.47
CA ASN A 157 -4.33 -13.62 21.59
C ASN A 157 -4.62 -12.65 20.42
N VAL A 158 -5.65 -11.79 20.50
CA VAL A 158 -6.02 -10.86 19.41
C VAL A 158 -4.83 -10.09 18.87
N THR A 159 -3.92 -9.63 19.75
CA THR A 159 -2.72 -8.88 19.34
C THR A 159 -1.79 -9.74 18.49
N ASP A 160 -1.66 -11.04 18.78
CA ASP A 160 -0.85 -11.93 17.95
C ASP A 160 -1.52 -12.19 16.60
N VAL A 161 -2.85 -12.33 16.56
CA VAL A 161 -3.58 -12.53 15.31
C VAL A 161 -3.42 -11.32 14.38
N VAL A 162 -3.72 -10.10 14.87
CA VAL A 162 -3.66 -8.88 14.03
C VAL A 162 -2.23 -8.53 13.62
N THR A 163 -1.22 -8.84 14.43
CA THR A 163 0.18 -8.48 14.12
C THR A 163 0.87 -9.47 13.20
N GLN A 164 0.38 -10.70 13.09
CA GLN A 164 0.94 -11.77 12.26
C GLN A 164 0.29 -11.88 10.87
N LEU A 165 -0.34 -10.81 10.38
CA LEU A 165 -0.86 -10.74 9.00
C LEU A 165 0.29 -10.90 7.99
N GLN A 166 0.27 -11.99 7.23
CA GLN A 166 1.24 -12.25 6.16
C GLN A 166 1.11 -11.19 5.05
N PRO A 167 2.19 -10.86 4.32
CA PRO A 167 2.10 -9.99 3.15
C PRO A 167 1.15 -10.52 2.06
N THR A 168 0.87 -11.82 2.06
CA THR A 168 -0.05 -12.51 1.14
C THR A 168 -1.48 -12.65 1.66
N TYR A 169 -1.78 -12.10 2.84
CA TYR A 169 -3.11 -12.19 3.43
C TYR A 169 -4.18 -11.62 2.48
N GLY A 170 -5.27 -12.36 2.25
CA GLY A 170 -6.36 -11.99 1.34
C GLY A 170 -6.11 -12.25 -0.14
N ALA A 171 -4.95 -12.81 -0.54
CA ALA A 171 -4.63 -13.07 -1.95
C ALA A 171 -5.63 -14.00 -2.65
N GLU A 172 -6.23 -14.94 -1.93
CA GLU A 172 -7.22 -15.88 -2.44
C GLU A 172 -8.53 -15.21 -2.89
N ASN A 173 -8.84 -14.04 -2.33
CA ASN A 173 -10.12 -13.35 -2.50
C ASN A 173 -9.97 -11.91 -3.02
N ASN A 174 -8.74 -11.42 -3.23
CA ASN A 174 -8.48 -10.05 -3.68
C ASN A 174 -7.56 -10.02 -4.90
N GLY A 175 -8.08 -9.50 -6.01
CA GLY A 175 -7.38 -9.52 -7.30
C GLY A 175 -6.08 -8.72 -7.32
N LEU A 176 -5.97 -7.62 -6.56
CA LEU A 176 -4.73 -6.85 -6.48
C LEU A 176 -3.68 -7.49 -5.59
N ILE A 177 -4.10 -8.09 -4.47
CA ILE A 177 -3.18 -8.82 -3.59
C ILE A 177 -2.64 -10.04 -4.33
N ALA A 178 -3.49 -10.81 -5.01
CA ALA A 178 -3.07 -11.90 -5.91
C ALA A 178 -2.08 -11.40 -6.96
N LEU A 179 -2.40 -10.30 -7.65
CA LEU A 179 -1.54 -9.71 -8.67
C LEU A 179 -0.12 -9.42 -8.14
N VAL A 180 0.00 -8.69 -7.03
CA VAL A 180 1.32 -8.29 -6.54
C VAL A 180 2.09 -9.42 -5.88
N THR A 181 1.41 -10.37 -5.25
CA THR A 181 2.06 -11.49 -4.54
C THR A 181 2.47 -12.62 -5.48
N GLU A 182 1.75 -12.83 -6.58
CA GLU A 182 2.05 -13.90 -7.53
C GLU A 182 2.88 -13.40 -8.73
N ASN A 183 2.56 -12.22 -9.26
CA ASN A 183 3.16 -11.71 -10.50
C ASN A 183 4.26 -10.66 -10.25
N TYR A 184 4.17 -9.92 -9.14
CA TYR A 184 5.17 -8.90 -8.76
C TYR A 184 5.79 -9.08 -7.34
N PRO A 185 5.98 -10.30 -6.79
CA PRO A 185 6.33 -10.51 -5.38
C PRO A 185 7.61 -9.80 -4.96
N PHE A 186 8.58 -9.76 -5.86
CA PHE A 186 9.86 -9.11 -5.62
C PHE A 186 9.74 -7.60 -5.49
N LEU A 187 8.89 -6.95 -6.29
CA LEU A 187 8.64 -5.51 -6.18
C LEU A 187 7.93 -5.22 -4.87
N TYR A 188 6.85 -5.95 -4.62
CA TYR A 188 6.05 -5.83 -3.41
C TYR A 188 6.87 -6.00 -2.14
N HIS A 189 7.62 -7.11 -2.00
CA HIS A 189 8.48 -7.35 -0.85
C HIS A 189 9.64 -6.36 -0.76
N SER A 190 10.09 -5.74 -1.86
CA SER A 190 11.10 -4.69 -1.82
C SER A 190 10.57 -3.38 -1.22
N TYR A 191 9.30 -3.03 -1.48
CA TYR A 191 8.66 -1.91 -0.80
C TYR A 191 8.36 -2.23 0.65
N TYR A 192 7.93 -3.45 0.93
CA TYR A 192 7.74 -3.91 2.30
C TYR A 192 9.03 -3.78 3.13
N ALA A 193 10.17 -4.20 2.58
CA ALA A 193 11.47 -4.02 3.22
C ALA A 193 11.83 -2.55 3.47
N GLN A 194 11.54 -1.66 2.51
CA GLN A 194 11.76 -0.21 2.67
C GLN A 194 10.88 0.41 3.75
N VAL A 195 9.59 0.03 3.78
CA VAL A 195 8.66 0.50 4.82
C VAL A 195 9.23 0.16 6.19
N VAL A 196 9.67 -1.08 6.39
CA VAL A 196 10.14 -1.56 7.70
C VAL A 196 11.46 -0.92 8.10
N GLU A 197 12.36 -0.68 7.13
CA GLU A 197 13.63 -0.01 7.40
C GLU A 197 13.44 1.46 7.75
N LYS A 198 12.50 2.15 7.09
CA LYS A 198 12.24 3.57 7.30
C LYS A 198 11.38 3.85 8.53
N TYR A 199 10.37 3.01 8.77
CA TYR A 199 9.36 3.19 9.83
C TYR A 199 9.52 2.10 10.89
N THR A 200 10.62 2.16 11.63
CA THR A 200 10.91 1.20 12.70
C THR A 200 9.88 1.29 13.83
N ALA A 201 9.85 0.28 14.71
CA ALA A 201 9.04 0.36 15.93
C ALA A 201 9.35 1.61 16.75
N GLU A 202 10.62 2.04 16.82
CA GLU A 202 11.02 3.26 17.54
C GLU A 202 10.38 4.51 16.91
N VAL A 203 10.47 4.65 15.57
CA VAL A 203 9.86 5.77 14.84
C VAL A 203 8.35 5.83 15.06
N LEU A 204 7.65 4.70 14.94
CA LEU A 204 6.20 4.66 15.12
C LEU A 204 5.77 4.95 16.56
N LYS A 205 6.55 4.48 17.56
CA LYS A 205 6.29 4.77 18.97
C LYS A 205 6.57 6.22 19.33
N ASP A 206 7.60 6.83 18.75
CA ASP A 206 7.89 8.25 18.94
C ASP A 206 6.71 9.11 18.42
N TRP A 207 6.17 8.78 17.25
CA TRP A 207 4.96 9.43 16.73
C TRP A 207 3.76 9.22 17.64
N ALA A 208 3.53 7.98 18.08
CA ALA A 208 2.41 7.66 18.97
C ALA A 208 2.48 8.45 20.29
N GLU A 209 3.68 8.60 20.87
CA GLU A 209 3.90 9.40 22.08
C GLU A 209 3.67 10.90 21.82
N GLU A 210 4.11 11.42 20.67
CA GLU A 210 3.86 12.81 20.28
C GLU A 210 2.36 13.10 20.22
N TYR A 211 1.58 12.26 19.53
CA TYR A 211 0.12 12.41 19.45
C TYR A 211 -0.55 12.24 20.82
N LEU A 212 -0.12 11.27 21.63
CA LEU A 212 -0.66 11.09 22.98
C LEU A 212 -0.41 12.31 23.86
N ASN A 213 0.75 12.97 23.72
CA ASN A 213 1.06 14.19 24.45
C ASN A 213 0.22 15.39 24.00
N VAL A 214 -0.08 15.51 22.70
CA VAL A 214 -1.04 16.50 22.19
C VAL A 214 -2.43 16.24 22.79
N LEU A 215 -2.88 14.99 22.81
CA LEU A 215 -4.14 14.62 23.44
C LEU A 215 -4.13 15.01 24.92
N ARG A 216 -3.12 14.59 25.70
CA ARG A 216 -2.98 14.92 27.13
C ARG A 216 -3.12 16.40 27.45
N GLN A 217 -2.53 17.27 26.64
CA GLN A 217 -2.59 18.73 26.82
C GLN A 217 -3.97 19.32 26.55
N SER A 218 -4.85 18.61 25.86
CA SER A 218 -6.20 19.06 25.49
C SER A 218 -7.34 18.50 26.34
N ARG A 219 -7.02 17.55 27.24
CA ARG A 219 -8.02 16.69 27.91
C ARG A 219 -8.97 17.42 28.84
N GLU A 220 -8.64 18.61 29.33
CA GLU A 220 -9.54 19.31 30.26
C GLU A 220 -10.80 19.92 29.60
N ILE A 221 -10.90 19.91 28.26
CA ILE A 221 -11.85 20.77 27.55
C ILE A 221 -12.64 20.04 26.43
N ASP A 222 -12.41 18.76 26.20
CA ASP A 222 -13.02 18.02 25.08
C ASP A 222 -14.23 17.17 25.50
N ASP A 223 -15.29 17.15 24.67
CA ASP A 223 -16.41 16.23 24.80
C ASP A 223 -16.02 14.90 24.13
N LYS A 224 -15.49 13.98 24.95
CA LYS A 224 -14.81 12.78 24.46
C LYS A 224 -15.74 11.58 24.40
N LEU A 225 -15.52 10.74 23.40
CA LEU A 225 -16.16 9.43 23.31
C LEU A 225 -15.76 8.49 24.46
N TYR A 226 -14.50 8.58 24.91
CA TYR A 226 -13.95 7.79 26.01
C TYR A 226 -13.32 8.69 27.09
N ASP A 227 -13.21 8.17 28.32
CA ASP A 227 -12.56 8.90 29.40
C ASP A 227 -11.02 8.92 29.27
N ASP A 228 -10.36 9.72 30.11
CA ASP A 228 -8.90 9.87 30.05
C ASP A 228 -8.14 8.59 30.40
N GLU A 229 -8.70 7.78 31.31
CA GLU A 229 -8.09 6.50 31.68
C GLU A 229 -8.11 5.53 30.50
N PHE A 230 -9.18 5.52 29.71
CA PHE A 230 -9.28 4.74 28.49
C PHE A 230 -8.16 5.11 27.50
N TYR A 231 -7.97 6.39 27.19
CA TYR A 231 -6.93 6.81 26.24
C TYR A 231 -5.50 6.48 26.71
N GLU A 232 -5.23 6.58 28.01
CA GLU A 232 -3.93 6.16 28.56
C GLU A 232 -3.76 4.63 28.47
N LYS A 233 -4.80 3.86 28.80
CA LYS A 233 -4.75 2.40 28.71
C LYS A 233 -4.66 1.90 27.28
N ALA A 234 -5.38 2.51 26.33
CA ALA A 234 -5.36 2.12 24.91
C ALA A 234 -3.96 2.16 24.30
N TYR A 235 -3.06 2.95 24.91
CA TYR A 235 -1.67 3.00 24.51
C TYR A 235 -0.90 1.70 24.79
N THR A 236 -1.25 0.97 25.85
CA THR A 236 -0.49 -0.20 26.34
C THR A 236 -1.31 -1.48 26.51
N GLU A 237 -2.63 -1.38 26.56
CA GLU A 237 -3.56 -2.46 26.91
C GLU A 237 -4.60 -2.66 25.80
N ASN A 238 -5.03 -3.90 25.63
CA ASN A 238 -6.18 -4.20 24.78
C ASN A 238 -7.47 -3.79 25.51
N LEU A 239 -8.39 -3.14 24.81
CA LEU A 239 -9.60 -2.58 25.40
C LEU A 239 -10.84 -2.91 24.57
N ASN A 240 -11.96 -3.15 25.24
CA ASN A 240 -13.25 -3.26 24.58
C ASN A 240 -13.83 -1.86 24.32
N THR A 241 -14.26 -1.63 23.08
CA THR A 241 -14.96 -0.42 22.62
C THR A 241 -16.42 -0.73 22.32
N ILE A 242 -17.20 0.29 21.95
CA ILE A 242 -18.56 0.08 21.44
C ILE A 242 -18.58 -0.69 20.11
N ASP A 243 -17.46 -0.66 19.36
CA ASP A 243 -17.34 -1.23 18.01
C ASP A 243 -16.50 -2.53 17.99
N GLY A 244 -16.04 -3.01 19.15
CA GLY A 244 -15.27 -4.24 19.29
C GLY A 244 -13.97 -4.11 20.10
N LEU A 245 -13.15 -5.15 20.08
CA LEU A 245 -11.86 -5.18 20.79
C LEU A 245 -10.80 -4.43 19.98
N VAL A 246 -10.14 -3.45 20.61
CA VAL A 246 -8.95 -2.78 20.07
C VAL A 246 -7.71 -3.24 20.82
N THR A 247 -6.56 -3.28 20.13
CA THR A 247 -5.31 -3.72 20.76
C THR A 247 -4.49 -2.54 21.28
N GLY A 248 -3.69 -2.79 22.31
CA GLY A 248 -2.78 -1.77 22.85
C GLY A 248 -1.79 -1.32 21.77
N LEU A 249 -1.70 -0.01 21.53
CA LEU A 249 -0.92 0.54 20.41
C LEU A 249 0.56 0.14 20.46
N LEU A 250 1.24 0.31 21.60
CA LEU A 250 2.66 0.00 21.74
C LEU A 250 2.96 -1.50 21.56
N PRO A 251 2.27 -2.45 22.26
CA PRO A 251 2.45 -3.87 22.00
C PRO A 251 2.19 -4.26 20.54
N THR A 252 1.23 -3.62 19.88
CA THR A 252 0.88 -3.89 18.48
C THR A 252 2.02 -3.47 17.54
N ILE A 253 2.56 -2.27 17.73
CA ILE A 253 3.72 -1.78 16.97
C ILE A 253 4.92 -2.72 17.16
N ASP A 254 5.25 -3.06 18.41
CA ASP A 254 6.42 -3.90 18.71
C ASP A 254 6.28 -5.30 18.12
N LYS A 255 5.12 -5.95 18.31
CA LYS A 255 4.86 -7.29 17.76
C LYS A 255 4.81 -7.28 16.24
N ARG A 256 4.18 -6.28 15.62
CA ARG A 256 4.14 -6.15 14.16
C ARG A 256 5.55 -6.01 13.58
N TYR A 257 6.33 -5.09 14.13
CA TYR A 257 7.70 -4.87 13.68
C TYR A 257 8.56 -6.12 13.84
N ALA A 258 8.48 -6.81 14.98
CA ALA A 258 9.20 -8.05 15.23
C ALA A 258 8.80 -9.18 14.27
N TYR A 259 7.49 -9.34 14.04
CA TYR A 259 6.97 -10.31 13.08
C TYR A 259 7.49 -10.02 11.67
N VAL A 260 7.41 -8.78 11.22
CA VAL A 260 7.85 -8.40 9.88
C VAL A 260 9.37 -8.56 9.72
N GLN A 261 10.16 -8.24 10.73
CA GLN A 261 11.61 -8.50 10.76
C GLN A 261 11.95 -10.00 10.65
N SER A 262 11.02 -10.88 11.07
CA SER A 262 11.19 -12.33 10.97
C SER A 262 10.91 -12.89 9.57
N LEU A 263 10.22 -12.12 8.72
CA LEU A 263 9.93 -12.52 7.34
C LEU A 263 11.22 -12.52 6.50
N ASP A 264 11.31 -13.44 5.55
CA ASP A 264 12.42 -13.51 4.59
C ASP A 264 12.27 -12.43 3.49
N LEU A 265 12.39 -11.18 3.91
CA LEU A 265 12.32 -10.02 3.03
C LEU A 265 13.67 -9.77 2.34
N PRO A 266 13.68 -9.17 1.13
CA PRO A 266 14.90 -8.91 0.34
C PRO A 266 15.85 -7.84 0.94
N SER A 267 15.69 -7.47 2.23
CA SER A 267 16.29 -6.34 2.93
C SER A 267 17.82 -6.25 2.83
N LYS A 268 18.55 -7.36 2.70
CA LYS A 268 20.03 -7.33 2.60
C LYS A 268 20.57 -6.81 1.26
N PHE A 269 19.72 -6.65 0.25
CA PHE A 269 20.16 -6.29 -1.10
C PHE A 269 19.49 -5.05 -1.68
N TYR A 270 18.34 -4.62 -1.15
CA TYR A 270 17.66 -3.40 -1.61
C TYR A 270 18.56 -2.16 -1.49
N ASN A 271 19.23 -1.99 -0.35
CA ASN A 271 20.18 -0.89 -0.10
C ASN A 271 21.42 -0.90 -1.00
N ARG A 272 21.57 -1.94 -1.83
CA ARG A 272 22.67 -2.07 -2.77
C ARG A 272 22.35 -1.55 -4.16
N ILE A 273 21.08 -1.30 -4.49
CA ILE A 273 20.66 -0.58 -5.69
C ILE A 273 20.18 0.81 -5.26
N LYS A 274 20.94 1.85 -5.60
CA LYS A 274 20.69 3.24 -5.17
C LYS A 274 19.84 4.04 -6.16
N GLY A 275 19.64 3.53 -7.36
CA GLY A 275 18.91 4.23 -8.40
C GLY A 275 19.02 3.54 -9.75
N VAL A 276 18.06 3.77 -10.62
CA VAL A 276 18.04 3.33 -12.02
C VAL A 276 17.50 4.48 -12.86
N GLU A 277 18.16 4.76 -13.98
CA GLU A 277 17.75 5.79 -14.93
C GLU A 277 17.67 5.18 -16.33
N LEU A 278 16.56 5.39 -17.04
CA LEU A 278 16.48 5.09 -18.46
C LEU A 278 16.77 6.37 -19.27
N LYS A 279 17.82 6.34 -20.09
CA LYS A 279 18.11 7.42 -21.07
C LYS A 279 18.15 6.82 -22.47
N SER A 280 17.23 7.28 -23.31
CA SER A 280 16.97 6.67 -24.62
C SER A 280 16.63 5.18 -24.44
N ASN A 281 17.48 4.26 -24.89
CA ASN A 281 17.33 2.82 -24.70
C ASN A 281 18.42 2.24 -23.76
N THR A 282 19.16 3.06 -23.02
CA THR A 282 20.16 2.60 -22.07
C THR A 282 19.67 2.79 -20.64
N VAL A 283 19.61 1.67 -19.92
CA VAL A 283 19.35 1.64 -18.49
C VAL A 283 20.68 1.84 -17.75
N PHE A 284 20.72 2.80 -16.84
CA PHE A 284 21.82 3.05 -15.92
C PHE A 284 21.39 2.62 -14.53
N VAL A 285 22.18 1.82 -13.82
CA VAL A 285 21.90 1.35 -12.47
C VAL A 285 23.00 1.86 -11.54
N THR A 286 22.65 2.72 -10.60
CA THR A 286 23.53 3.15 -9.52
C THR A 286 23.50 2.09 -8.42
N VAL A 287 24.67 1.60 -8.03
CA VAL A 287 24.80 0.56 -7.00
C VAL A 287 25.59 1.07 -5.79
N HIS A 288 25.46 0.38 -4.67
CA HIS A 288 26.24 0.65 -3.47
C HIS A 288 27.72 0.24 -3.63
N GLU A 289 28.60 0.87 -2.85
CA GLU A 289 30.05 0.78 -3.00
C GLU A 289 30.61 -0.63 -2.73
N ASP A 290 29.86 -1.47 -2.00
CA ASP A 290 30.22 -2.85 -1.70
C ASP A 290 29.99 -3.80 -2.90
N ILE A 291 29.12 -3.44 -3.84
CA ILE A 291 28.81 -4.25 -5.04
C ILE A 291 29.22 -3.58 -6.35
N LYS A 292 29.94 -2.46 -6.27
CA LYS A 292 30.46 -1.67 -7.41
C LYS A 292 31.36 -2.42 -8.39
N ASP A 293 31.72 -3.68 -8.13
CA ASP A 293 32.51 -4.54 -9.02
C ASP A 293 31.71 -5.70 -9.60
N LYS A 294 30.46 -5.88 -9.17
CA LYS A 294 29.55 -6.90 -9.66
C LYS A 294 28.72 -6.38 -10.83
N ALA A 295 28.27 -7.30 -11.69
CA ALA A 295 27.28 -7.00 -12.71
C ALA A 295 25.89 -7.19 -12.13
N VAL A 296 24.98 -6.29 -12.47
CA VAL A 296 23.54 -6.40 -12.28
C VAL A 296 22.94 -7.00 -13.57
N ILE A 297 21.90 -7.82 -13.48
CA ILE A 297 21.11 -8.22 -14.66
C ILE A 297 19.86 -7.35 -14.70
N ILE A 298 19.41 -6.95 -15.88
CA ILE A 298 18.15 -6.26 -16.11
C ILE A 298 17.21 -7.23 -16.80
N GLU A 299 16.00 -7.43 -16.29
CA GLU A 299 14.91 -8.00 -17.06
C GLU A 299 14.10 -6.90 -17.74
N TYR A 300 13.64 -7.21 -18.93
CA TYR A 300 12.76 -6.38 -19.74
C TYR A 300 11.82 -7.29 -20.53
N MET A 301 10.67 -6.76 -20.93
CA MET A 301 9.77 -7.41 -21.87
C MET A 301 10.14 -6.97 -23.29
N ASP A 302 10.24 -7.92 -24.21
CA ASP A 302 10.43 -7.60 -25.63
C ASP A 302 9.11 -7.23 -26.32
N SER A 303 9.20 -6.90 -27.61
CA SER A 303 8.05 -6.52 -28.44
C SER A 303 6.96 -7.59 -28.55
N ASN A 304 7.26 -8.84 -28.20
CA ASN A 304 6.32 -9.97 -28.22
C ASN A 304 5.74 -10.29 -26.83
N GLY A 305 6.08 -9.49 -25.81
CA GLY A 305 5.68 -9.77 -24.44
C GLY A 305 6.44 -10.96 -23.83
N GLU A 306 7.63 -11.29 -24.32
CA GLU A 306 8.48 -12.30 -23.68
C GLU A 306 9.47 -11.65 -22.70
N LEU A 307 9.60 -12.24 -21.51
CA LEU A 307 10.58 -11.82 -20.52
C LEU A 307 12.00 -12.17 -20.97
N LYS A 308 12.86 -11.15 -21.09
CA LYS A 308 14.27 -11.26 -21.46
C LYS A 308 15.17 -10.74 -20.34
N ARG A 309 16.45 -11.15 -20.36
CA ARG A 309 17.49 -10.77 -19.40
C ARG A 309 18.68 -10.17 -20.11
N LEU A 310 19.27 -9.12 -19.53
CA LEU A 310 20.43 -8.43 -20.07
C LEU A 310 21.42 -8.08 -18.97
N ARG A 311 22.67 -8.52 -19.13
CA ARG A 311 23.72 -8.26 -18.14
C ARG A 311 24.27 -6.84 -18.32
N THR A 312 24.32 -6.07 -17.25
CA THR A 312 24.94 -4.74 -17.24
C THR A 312 26.47 -4.79 -17.34
N THR A 313 27.06 -3.70 -17.82
CA THR A 313 28.50 -3.46 -17.89
C THR A 313 28.91 -2.29 -16.99
N LYS A 314 30.21 -2.18 -16.66
CA LYS A 314 30.74 -1.06 -15.87
C LYS A 314 30.73 0.22 -16.73
N THR A 315 30.34 1.35 -16.14
CA THR A 315 30.51 2.67 -16.77
C THR A 315 31.83 3.33 -16.32
N LYS A 316 32.10 4.54 -16.81
CA LYS A 316 33.20 5.38 -16.31
C LYS A 316 33.03 5.80 -14.85
N ILE A 317 31.78 5.84 -14.36
CA ILE A 317 31.47 6.15 -12.97
C ILE A 317 31.45 4.82 -12.20
N ARG A 318 32.31 4.70 -11.18
CA ARG A 318 32.67 3.43 -10.52
C ARG A 318 31.45 2.63 -10.05
N ASN A 319 30.48 3.32 -9.47
CA ASN A 319 29.26 2.77 -8.88
C ASN A 319 28.06 2.79 -9.84
N ILE A 320 28.24 3.10 -11.13
CA ILE A 320 27.17 3.04 -12.12
C ILE A 320 27.42 1.91 -13.11
N ARG A 321 26.36 1.15 -13.34
CA ARG A 321 26.24 0.09 -14.34
C ARG A 321 25.35 0.54 -15.47
N SER A 322 25.54 0.00 -16.65
CA SER A 322 24.66 0.31 -17.77
C SER A 322 24.38 -0.88 -18.64
N ALA A 323 23.25 -0.85 -19.33
CA ALA A 323 22.90 -1.85 -20.30
C ALA A 323 21.92 -1.28 -21.32
N THR A 324 22.18 -1.53 -22.60
CA THR A 324 21.36 -1.01 -23.70
C THR A 324 20.33 -2.05 -24.09
N LEU A 325 19.06 -1.69 -24.00
CA LEU A 325 17.93 -2.50 -24.42
C LEU A 325 17.85 -2.54 -25.96
N PRO A 326 17.35 -3.64 -26.55
CA PRO A 326 17.03 -3.71 -27.97
C PRO A 326 16.14 -2.55 -28.43
N ALA A 327 16.26 -2.15 -29.70
CA ALA A 327 15.51 -1.00 -30.23
C ALA A 327 13.99 -1.22 -30.27
N ASP A 328 13.56 -2.48 -30.32
CA ASP A 328 12.19 -2.93 -30.27
C ASP A 328 11.72 -3.30 -28.86
N ALA A 329 12.60 -3.21 -27.86
CA ALA A 329 12.22 -3.41 -26.47
C ALA A 329 11.44 -2.19 -25.96
N GLN A 330 10.20 -2.45 -25.58
CA GLN A 330 9.34 -1.47 -24.97
C GLN A 330 9.59 -1.52 -23.45
N ALA A 331 10.43 -0.60 -22.96
CA ALA A 331 10.86 -0.59 -21.57
C ALA A 331 9.73 -0.13 -20.65
N TYR A 332 9.08 -1.06 -19.96
CA TYR A 332 8.00 -0.72 -19.02
C TYR A 332 8.30 -1.06 -17.56
N TYR A 333 9.07 -2.13 -17.28
CA TYR A 333 9.61 -2.45 -15.95
C TYR A 333 11.00 -3.05 -16.12
N ALA A 334 12.02 -2.36 -15.60
CA ALA A 334 13.38 -2.91 -15.53
C ALA A 334 13.54 -3.63 -14.20
N PHE A 335 13.60 -4.96 -14.21
CA PHE A 335 13.92 -5.70 -12.98
C PHE A 335 15.41 -5.91 -12.87
N VAL A 336 16.02 -5.43 -11.80
CA VAL A 336 17.42 -5.67 -11.50
C VAL A 336 17.53 -7.06 -10.84
N TYR A 337 18.44 -7.93 -11.28
CA TYR A 337 18.87 -9.08 -10.48
C TYR A 337 20.27 -8.86 -9.94
N TYR A 338 20.44 -9.19 -8.67
CA TYR A 338 21.72 -9.23 -8.01
C TYR A 338 21.79 -10.47 -7.10
N GLN A 339 22.80 -11.32 -7.33
CA GLN A 339 23.05 -12.55 -6.56
C GLN A 339 21.83 -13.47 -6.38
N GLY A 340 20.99 -13.59 -7.39
CA GLY A 340 19.79 -14.44 -7.36
C GLY A 340 18.53 -13.78 -6.82
N VAL A 341 18.63 -12.51 -6.37
CA VAL A 341 17.48 -11.71 -5.91
C VAL A 341 17.05 -10.76 -7.01
N LYS A 342 15.73 -10.71 -7.28
CA LYS A 342 15.09 -9.79 -8.23
C LYS A 342 14.61 -8.54 -7.48
N PHE A 343 14.81 -7.37 -8.08
CA PHE A 343 14.32 -6.07 -7.64
C PHE A 343 13.51 -5.53 -8.80
N ALA A 344 12.33 -4.96 -8.59
CA ALA A 344 11.76 -4.09 -9.62
C ALA A 344 12.13 -2.66 -9.29
N TYR A 345 12.42 -1.88 -10.34
CA TYR A 345 12.73 -0.48 -10.15
C TYR A 345 11.50 0.39 -10.44
N PRO A 346 11.05 1.25 -9.49
CA PRO A 346 9.97 2.21 -9.71
C PRO A 346 10.21 3.14 -10.90
N GLU A 347 9.13 3.58 -11.54
CA GLU A 347 9.19 4.62 -12.56
C GLU A 347 9.63 6.00 -12.00
N LYS A 348 9.68 6.20 -10.66
CA LYS A 348 10.31 7.35 -9.95
C LYS A 348 10.13 7.24 -8.41
N GLY A 349 11.11 7.77 -7.67
CA GLY A 349 10.94 8.29 -6.30
C GLY A 349 11.34 7.35 -5.15
N GLU A 350 11.95 7.92 -4.10
CA GLU A 350 12.07 7.26 -2.80
C GLU A 350 10.66 6.96 -2.25
N LEU A 351 10.49 5.81 -1.60
CA LEU A 351 9.27 5.49 -0.87
C LEU A 351 9.12 6.46 0.31
N ASP A 352 8.03 7.24 0.31
CA ASP A 352 7.56 7.95 1.49
C ASP A 352 6.18 7.43 1.88
N MET A 353 6.04 6.88 3.08
CA MET A 353 4.74 6.47 3.62
C MET A 353 3.78 7.66 3.61
N MET A 354 4.27 8.89 3.84
CA MET A 354 3.42 10.08 3.70
C MET A 354 2.97 10.33 2.25
N SER A 355 3.69 9.87 1.23
CA SER A 355 3.21 9.92 -0.16
C SER A 355 2.21 8.82 -0.54
N VAL A 356 2.05 7.82 0.34
CA VAL A 356 1.20 6.64 0.16
C VAL A 356 -0.02 6.66 1.10
N VAL A 357 0.11 7.28 2.28
CA VAL A 357 -0.82 7.26 3.43
C VAL A 357 -1.29 8.67 3.79
N ALA A 358 -0.40 9.66 3.71
CA ALA A 358 -0.86 11.03 3.81
C ALA A 358 -1.47 11.36 2.46
N HIS A 359 -2.79 11.49 2.46
CA HIS A 359 -3.43 12.78 2.29
C HIS A 359 -4.89 12.66 2.74
#